data_AF-A0A088T0B5-F1
#
_entry.id   AF-A0A088T0B5-F1
#
_cell.length_a   1.000
_cell.length_b   1.000
_cell.length_c   1.000
_cell.angle_alpha   90.00
_cell.angle_beta   90.00
_cell.angle_gamma   90.00
#
_symmetry.space_group_name_H-M   'P 1'
#
loop_
_entity.id
_entity.type
_entity.pdbx_description
1 polymer ?
#
loop_
_entity_poly.entity_id
_entity_poly.type
_entity_poly.pdbx_seq_one_letter_code
_entity_poly.pdbx_strand_id
1 'polypeptide(L)'
;MHEMDNTKKIITIIGLVFEVISVLAIVFGIWILSNFENIPGMDIDLAEMSQAEYDLMMWYFNLMVSILKVMAYVVGAITLINVYLFSRLIGGKYTEQQAKRVYLYQAIWGGINLLSNQITGVLYLISGVGGYNGHKEQKDIRTGI
;
A
#
# COMPACT_ATOMS: atom_id res chain seq x y z
N MET A 1 -22.14 -17.74 -4.32
CA MET A 1 -20.85 -17.06 -4.02
C MET A 1 -21.06 -15.57 -4.18
N HIS A 2 -20.33 -14.73 -3.43
CA HIS A 2 -20.44 -13.28 -3.55
C HIS A 2 -19.73 -12.78 -4.81
N GLU A 3 -20.34 -11.85 -5.54
CA GLU A 3 -19.74 -11.19 -6.69
C GLU A 3 -19.60 -9.68 -6.39
N MET A 4 -18.40 -9.15 -6.64
CA MET A 4 -18.08 -7.76 -6.38
C MET A 4 -18.42 -6.89 -7.59
N ASP A 5 -19.11 -5.76 -7.37
CA ASP A 5 -19.42 -4.80 -8.44
C ASP A 5 -18.15 -4.29 -9.14
N ASN A 6 -18.26 -4.00 -10.43
CA ASN A 6 -17.12 -3.68 -11.30
C ASN A 6 -16.35 -2.44 -10.84
N THR A 7 -17.03 -1.36 -10.50
CA THR A 7 -16.41 -0.11 -10.01
C THR A 7 -15.63 -0.37 -8.73
N LYS A 8 -16.22 -1.09 -7.77
CA LYS A 8 -15.53 -1.40 -6.50
C LYS A 8 -14.33 -2.29 -6.75
N LYS A 9 -14.48 -3.30 -7.63
CA LYS A 9 -13.39 -4.19 -8.03
C LYS A 9 -12.22 -3.40 -8.62
N ILE A 10 -12.47 -2.48 -9.54
CA ILE A 10 -11.44 -1.60 -10.13
C ILE A 10 -10.77 -0.76 -9.04
N ILE A 11 -11.56 -0.13 -8.17
CA ILE A 11 -11.05 0.69 -7.06
C ILE A 11 -10.15 -0.13 -6.12
N THR A 12 -10.55 -1.35 -5.76
CA THR A 12 -9.73 -2.25 -4.93
C THR A 12 -8.43 -2.65 -5.63
N ILE A 13 -8.47 -2.92 -6.94
CA ILE A 13 -7.27 -3.25 -7.72
C ILE A 13 -6.30 -2.05 -7.74
N ILE A 14 -6.80 -0.85 -8.00
CA ILE A 14 -5.97 0.36 -8.01
C ILE A 14 -5.34 0.58 -6.63
N GLY A 15 -6.13 0.45 -5.55
CA GLY A 15 -5.61 0.55 -4.18
C GLY A 15 -4.48 -0.45 -3.90
N LEU A 16 -4.65 -1.72 -4.31
CA LEU A 16 -3.61 -2.75 -4.17
C LEU A 16 -2.33 -2.40 -4.92
N VAL A 17 -2.45 -1.88 -6.14
CA VAL A 17 -1.29 -1.46 -6.95
C VAL A 17 -0.52 -0.35 -6.22
N PHE A 18 -1.20 0.65 -5.67
CA PHE A 18 -0.56 1.71 -4.90
C PHE A 18 0.13 1.21 -3.62
N GLU A 19 -0.42 0.20 -2.94
CA GLU A 19 0.24 -0.41 -1.78
C GLU A 19 1.52 -1.11 -2.16
N VAL A 20 1.50 -1.91 -3.24
CA VAL A 20 2.69 -2.59 -3.73
C VAL A 20 3.76 -1.57 -4.14
N ILE A 21 3.37 -0.52 -4.88
CA ILE A 21 4.29 0.56 -5.25
C ILE A 21 4.87 1.24 -4.00
N SER A 22 4.06 1.44 -2.95
CA SER A 22 4.52 2.05 -1.69
C SER A 22 5.57 1.18 -0.99
N VAL A 23 5.37 -0.14 -0.94
CA VAL A 23 6.38 -1.07 -0.40
C VAL A 23 7.66 -1.05 -1.25
N LEU A 24 7.52 -1.07 -2.58
CA LEU A 24 8.67 -0.98 -3.49
C LEU A 24 9.44 0.34 -3.32
N ALA A 25 8.75 1.45 -3.10
CA ALA A 25 9.37 2.74 -2.84
C ALA A 25 10.16 2.74 -1.51
N ILE A 26 9.64 2.11 -0.46
CA ILE A 26 10.38 1.95 0.81
C ILE A 26 11.64 1.11 0.58
N VAL A 27 11.52 -0.03 -0.11
CA VAL A 27 12.66 -0.90 -0.43
C VAL A 27 13.70 -0.17 -1.26
N PHE A 28 13.27 0.61 -2.25
CA PHE A 28 14.14 1.44 -3.06
C PHE A 28 14.84 2.54 -2.25
N GLY A 29 14.14 3.20 -1.33
CA GLY A 29 14.73 4.18 -0.40
C GLY A 29 15.77 3.55 0.53
N ILE A 30 15.52 2.35 1.05
CA ILE A 30 16.50 1.57 1.82
C ILE A 30 17.74 1.29 0.96
N TRP A 31 17.54 0.87 -0.29
CA TRP A 31 18.64 0.59 -1.20
C TRP A 31 19.50 1.84 -1.46
N ILE A 32 18.88 2.99 -1.73
CA ILE A 32 19.59 4.27 -1.90
C ILE A 32 20.42 4.59 -0.66
N LEU A 33 19.80 4.62 0.53
CA LEU A 33 20.51 5.01 1.76
C LEU A 33 21.62 4.02 2.15
N SER A 34 21.43 2.74 1.87
CA SER A 34 22.45 1.72 2.17
C SER A 34 23.60 1.71 1.16
N ASN A 35 23.43 2.35 0.00
CA ASN A 35 24.43 2.42 -1.07
C ASN A 35 24.79 3.86 -1.41
N PHE A 36 24.54 4.79 -0.48
CA PHE A 36 24.70 6.23 -0.69
C PHE A 36 26.09 6.57 -1.24
N GLU A 37 27.14 5.99 -0.67
CA GLU A 37 28.55 6.19 -1.10
C GLU A 37 28.84 5.75 -2.54
N ASN A 38 28.01 4.88 -3.12
CA ASN A 38 28.16 4.40 -4.49
C ASN A 38 27.38 5.25 -5.50
N ILE A 39 26.68 6.31 -5.06
CA ILE A 39 25.94 7.19 -5.94
C ILE A 39 26.93 8.16 -6.62
N PRO A 40 26.91 8.28 -7.96
CA PRO A 40 27.82 9.15 -8.69
C PRO A 40 27.75 10.60 -8.20
N GLY A 41 28.90 11.21 -7.93
CA GLY A 41 29.03 12.63 -7.56
C GLY A 41 29.07 12.91 -6.06
N MET A 42 28.91 11.90 -5.20
CA MET A 42 29.02 12.09 -3.74
C MET A 42 30.38 11.76 -3.16
N ASP A 43 31.24 11.13 -3.95
CA ASP A 43 32.64 10.92 -3.64
C ASP A 43 33.38 12.25 -3.38
N ILE A 44 33.01 13.32 -4.08
CA ILE A 44 33.60 14.65 -3.89
C ILE A 44 33.16 15.26 -2.55
N ASP A 45 31.86 15.26 -2.27
CA ASP A 45 31.30 15.85 -1.03
C ASP A 45 31.76 15.08 0.22
N LEU A 46 31.89 13.75 0.13
CA LEU A 46 32.38 12.91 1.23
C LEU A 46 33.87 13.11 1.52
N ALA A 47 34.67 13.43 0.50
CA ALA A 47 36.11 13.64 0.66
C ALA A 47 36.47 14.94 1.38
N GLU A 48 35.57 15.92 1.38
CA GLU A 48 35.76 17.22 2.06
C GLU A 48 35.35 17.17 3.55
N MET A 49 34.65 16.12 3.99
CA MET A 49 34.18 16.00 5.37
C MET A 49 35.28 15.53 6.33
N SER A 50 35.23 16.02 7.57
CA SER A 50 36.05 15.43 8.63
C SER A 50 35.53 14.04 9.02
N GLN A 51 36.42 13.17 9.52
CA GLN A 51 36.05 11.81 9.92
C GLN A 51 34.90 11.80 10.96
N ALA A 52 34.91 12.74 11.90
CA ALA A 52 33.88 12.83 12.94
C ALA A 52 32.49 13.19 12.36
N GLU A 53 32.44 14.07 11.36
CA GLU A 53 31.20 14.43 10.68
C GLU A 53 30.68 13.28 9.84
N TYR A 54 31.58 12.54 9.17
CA TYR A 54 31.25 11.35 8.39
C TYR A 54 30.67 10.24 9.29
N ASP A 55 31.33 9.93 10.41
CA ASP A 55 30.86 8.91 11.36
C ASP A 55 29.47 9.27 11.92
N LEU A 56 29.24 10.55 12.22
CA LEU A 56 27.94 11.04 12.69
C LEU A 56 26.86 10.91 11.60
N MET A 57 27.17 11.30 10.35
CA MET A 57 26.26 11.13 9.22
C MET A 57 25.89 9.66 9.00
N MET A 58 26.89 8.78 8.99
CA MET A 58 26.69 7.34 8.83
C MET A 58 25.87 6.74 9.98
N TRP A 59 26.03 7.24 11.20
CA TRP A 59 25.18 6.85 12.33
C TRP A 59 23.70 7.19 12.09
N TYR A 60 23.40 8.41 11.64
CA TYR A 60 22.03 8.81 11.30
C TYR A 60 21.46 8.00 10.13
N PHE A 61 22.24 7.75 9.09
CA PHE A 61 21.80 6.96 7.93
C PHE A 61 21.50 5.52 8.33
N ASN A 62 22.36 4.89 9.12
CA ASN A 62 22.14 3.55 9.63
C ASN A 62 20.90 3.46 10.54
N LEU A 63 20.65 4.48 11.35
CA LEU A 63 19.43 4.58 12.16
C LEU A 63 18.19 4.68 11.25
N MET A 64 18.20 5.55 10.25
CA MET A 64 17.11 5.70 9.29
C MET A 64 16.85 4.41 8.51
N VAL A 65 17.90 3.77 7.98
CA VAL A 65 17.80 2.48 7.28
C VAL A 65 17.19 1.41 8.17
N SER A 66 17.57 1.37 9.46
CA SER A 66 17.01 0.42 10.42
C SER A 66 15.52 0.64 10.64
N ILE A 67 15.08 1.89 10.82
CA ILE A 67 13.67 2.26 10.96
C ILE A 67 12.89 1.87 9.68
N LEU A 68 13.40 2.22 8.51
CA LEU A 68 12.76 1.90 7.23
C LEU A 68 12.65 0.40 7.01
N LYS A 69 13.66 -0.40 7.38
CA LYS A 69 13.60 -1.87 7.30
C LYS A 69 12.47 -2.44 8.15
N VAL A 70 12.32 -1.98 9.39
CA VAL A 70 11.21 -2.40 10.27
C VAL A 70 9.86 -2.04 9.63
N MET A 71 9.73 -0.81 9.11
CA MET A 71 8.53 -0.38 8.40
C MET A 71 8.25 -1.24 7.15
N ALA A 72 9.28 -1.54 6.36
CA ALA A 72 9.15 -2.37 5.16
C ALA A 72 8.63 -3.77 5.49
N TYR A 73 9.11 -4.39 6.57
CA TYR A 73 8.61 -5.70 7.00
C TYR A 73 7.15 -5.63 7.45
N VAL A 74 6.77 -4.64 8.25
CA VAL A 74 5.40 -4.49 8.74
C VAL A 74 4.43 -4.20 7.60
N VAL A 75 4.71 -3.17 6.79
CA VAL A 75 3.87 -2.76 5.66
C VAL A 75 3.86 -3.84 4.58
N GLY A 76 4.99 -4.50 4.34
CA GLY A 76 5.10 -5.62 3.41
C GLY A 76 4.21 -6.80 3.83
N ALA A 77 4.24 -7.20 5.10
CA ALA A 77 3.39 -8.27 5.61
C ALA A 77 1.90 -7.93 5.47
N ILE A 78 1.50 -6.69 5.79
CA ILE A 78 0.12 -6.24 5.63
C ILE A 78 -0.28 -6.22 4.14
N THR A 79 0.59 -5.74 3.27
CA THR A 79 0.35 -5.74 1.81
C THR A 79 0.13 -7.15 1.29
N LEU A 80 0.89 -8.15 1.75
CA LEU A 80 0.66 -9.55 1.39
C LEU A 80 -0.69 -10.08 1.86
N ILE A 81 -1.10 -9.74 3.09
CA ILE A 81 -2.43 -10.06 3.62
C ILE A 81 -3.52 -9.43 2.74
N ASN A 82 -3.38 -8.15 2.38
CA ASN A 82 -4.32 -7.42 1.53
C ASN A 82 -4.41 -8.05 0.14
N VAL A 83 -3.28 -8.31 -0.52
CA VAL A 83 -3.23 -8.97 -1.82
C VAL A 83 -3.96 -10.31 -1.76
N TYR A 84 -3.71 -11.12 -0.73
CA TYR A 84 -4.38 -12.40 -0.55
C TYR A 84 -5.90 -12.24 -0.35
N LEU A 85 -6.32 -11.41 0.60
CA LEU A 85 -7.73 -11.24 0.95
C LEU A 85 -8.52 -10.61 -0.21
N PHE A 86 -8.02 -9.52 -0.77
CA PHE A 86 -8.72 -8.75 -1.78
C PHE A 86 -8.72 -9.46 -3.14
N SER A 87 -7.67 -10.17 -3.53
CA SER A 87 -7.69 -10.98 -4.76
C SER A 87 -8.74 -12.09 -4.69
N ARG A 88 -8.92 -12.71 -3.52
CA ARG A 88 -9.98 -13.70 -3.31
C ARG A 88 -11.38 -13.09 -3.30
N LEU A 89 -11.52 -11.88 -2.74
CA LEU A 89 -12.77 -11.13 -2.77
C LEU A 89 -13.16 -10.75 -4.21
N ILE A 90 -12.22 -10.22 -4.98
CA ILE A 90 -12.37 -9.86 -6.38
C ILE A 90 -12.72 -11.10 -7.24
N GLY A 91 -12.11 -12.24 -6.93
CA GLY A 91 -12.37 -13.51 -7.61
C GLY A 91 -13.66 -14.23 -7.17
N GLY A 92 -14.48 -13.60 -6.32
CA GLY A 92 -15.74 -14.16 -5.84
C GLY A 92 -15.59 -15.44 -5.01
N LYS A 93 -14.40 -15.67 -4.42
CA LYS A 93 -14.08 -16.92 -3.69
C LYS A 93 -14.69 -16.99 -2.28
N TYR A 94 -15.43 -15.96 -1.87
CA TYR A 94 -16.03 -15.86 -0.54
C TYR A 94 -17.55 -16.05 -0.57
N THR A 95 -18.08 -16.57 0.54
CA THR A 95 -19.51 -16.46 0.84
C THR A 95 -19.86 -15.02 1.16
N GLU A 96 -21.14 -14.66 1.14
CA GLU A 96 -21.58 -13.29 1.41
C GLU A 96 -21.18 -12.80 2.81
N GLN A 97 -21.28 -13.68 3.83
CA GLN A 97 -20.83 -13.35 5.19
C GLN A 97 -19.31 -13.12 5.27
N GLN A 98 -18.52 -13.95 4.56
CA GLN A 98 -17.07 -13.77 4.49
C GLN A 98 -16.70 -12.49 3.75
N ALA A 99 -17.36 -12.21 2.63
CA ALA A 99 -17.14 -11.00 1.85
C ALA A 99 -17.43 -9.73 2.67
N LYS A 100 -18.52 -9.69 3.45
CA LYS A 100 -18.81 -8.58 4.37
C LYS A 100 -17.68 -8.34 5.39
N ARG A 101 -17.09 -9.40 5.94
CA ARG A 101 -15.94 -9.25 6.86
C ARG A 101 -14.72 -8.68 6.15
N VAL A 102 -14.44 -9.12 4.93
CA VAL A 102 -13.31 -8.59 4.13
C VAL A 102 -13.56 -7.14 3.72
N TYR A 103 -14.79 -6.76 3.36
CA TYR A 103 -15.15 -5.35 3.09
C TYR A 103 -15.00 -4.45 4.31
N LEU A 104 -15.41 -4.92 5.49
CA LEU A 104 -15.22 -4.19 6.74
C LEU A 104 -13.73 -4.00 7.04
N TYR A 105 -12.94 -5.07 6.90
CA TYR A 105 -11.48 -4.99 7.02
C TYR A 105 -10.89 -3.97 6.03
N GLN A 106 -11.34 -4.00 4.77
CA GLN A 106 -10.90 -3.06 3.74
C GLN A 106 -11.22 -1.61 4.12
N ALA A 107 -12.40 -1.34 4.69
CA ALA A 107 -12.77 0.00 5.16
C ALA A 107 -11.93 0.47 6.35
N ILE A 108 -11.70 -0.40 7.35
CA ILE A 108 -10.86 -0.10 8.51
C ILE A 108 -9.43 0.22 8.05
N TRP A 109 -8.90 -0.62 7.16
CA TRP A 109 -7.57 -0.44 6.62
C TRP A 109 -7.48 0.82 5.75
N GLY A 110 -8.51 1.15 4.98
CA GLY A 110 -8.63 2.43 4.28
C GLY A 110 -8.56 3.63 5.23
N GLY A 111 -9.23 3.55 6.39
CA GLY A 111 -9.15 4.57 7.44
C GLY A 111 -7.74 4.72 8.02
N ILE A 112 -7.03 3.62 8.26
CA ILE A 112 -5.63 3.65 8.70
C ILE A 112 -4.73 4.26 7.63
N ASN A 113 -4.92 3.88 6.36
CA ASN A 113 -4.12 4.38 5.25
C ASN A 113 -4.30 5.88 5.00
N LEU A 114 -5.39 6.52 5.43
CA LEU A 114 -5.50 7.99 5.34
C LEU A 114 -4.36 8.73 6.08
N LEU A 115 -3.73 8.10 7.06
CA LEU A 115 -2.63 8.69 7.82
C LEU A 115 -1.29 8.66 7.07
N SER A 116 -1.14 7.79 6.07
CA SER A 116 0.14 7.52 5.40
C SER A 116 0.07 7.61 3.87
N ASN A 117 -1.02 7.14 3.26
CA ASN A 117 -1.29 7.17 1.83
C ASN A 117 -2.77 7.49 1.59
N GLN A 118 -3.06 8.79 1.44
CA GLN A 118 -4.43 9.30 1.35
C GLN A 118 -5.18 8.75 0.14
N ILE A 119 -4.50 8.55 -0.99
CA ILE A 119 -5.11 8.02 -2.22
C ILE A 119 -5.61 6.60 -1.96
N THR A 120 -4.74 5.70 -1.48
CA THR A 120 -5.13 4.33 -1.14
C THR A 120 -6.21 4.30 -0.06
N GLY A 121 -6.09 5.17 0.94
CA GLY A 121 -7.07 5.28 2.02
C GLY A 121 -8.48 5.57 1.51
N VAL A 122 -8.64 6.58 0.65
CA VAL A 122 -9.92 6.93 0.04
C VAL A 122 -10.47 5.79 -0.82
N LEU A 123 -9.64 5.17 -1.66
CA LEU A 123 -10.06 4.06 -2.53
C LEU A 123 -10.62 2.89 -1.71
N TYR A 124 -9.92 2.49 -0.64
CA TYR A 124 -10.35 1.40 0.22
C TYR A 124 -11.57 1.72 1.07
N LEU A 125 -11.74 2.98 1.50
CA LEU A 125 -12.98 3.40 2.16
C LEU A 125 -14.18 3.29 1.23
N ILE A 126 -14.08 3.79 -0.01
CA ILE A 126 -15.18 3.76 -0.98
C ILE A 126 -15.57 2.31 -1.31
N SER A 127 -14.58 1.49 -1.67
CA SER A 127 -14.82 0.08 -2.05
C SER A 127 -15.25 -0.80 -0.87
N GLY A 128 -14.67 -0.58 0.31
CA GLY A 128 -15.00 -1.29 1.56
C GLY A 128 -16.42 -0.96 2.05
N VAL A 129 -16.74 0.33 2.26
CA VAL A 129 -18.07 0.76 2.73
C VAL A 129 -19.15 0.43 1.71
N GLY A 130 -18.89 0.71 0.42
CA GLY A 130 -19.83 0.40 -0.65
C GLY A 130 -20.09 -1.11 -0.79
N GLY A 131 -19.06 -1.94 -0.63
CA GLY A 131 -19.18 -3.40 -0.64
C GLY A 131 -19.93 -3.95 0.57
N TYR A 132 -19.63 -3.45 1.77
CA TYR A 132 -20.28 -3.87 3.01
C TYR A 132 -21.79 -3.59 3.01
N ASN A 133 -22.18 -2.39 2.55
CA ASN A 133 -23.57 -1.95 2.51
C ASN A 133 -24.39 -2.57 1.36
N GLY A 134 -23.77 -3.38 0.48
CA GLY A 134 -24.47 -4.04 -0.62
C GLY A 134 -25.00 -3.09 -1.70
N HIS A 135 -24.39 -1.91 -1.87
CA HIS A 135 -24.78 -0.95 -2.91
C HIS A 135 -24.53 -1.56 -4.30
N LYS A 136 -25.52 -2.18 -4.93
CA LYS A 136 -25.36 -2.69 -6.30
C LYS A 136 -25.21 -1.52 -7.27
N GLU A 137 -24.34 -1.68 -8.27
CA GLU A 137 -24.32 -0.74 -9.40
C GLU A 137 -25.72 -0.65 -9.99
N GLN A 138 -26.25 0.58 -10.11
CA GLN A 138 -27.40 0.82 -10.98
C GLN A 138 -26.92 0.59 -12.40
N LYS A 139 -27.14 -0.62 -12.92
CA LYS A 139 -27.12 -0.83 -14.36
C LYS A 139 -28.35 -0.10 -14.89
N ASP A 140 -28.13 1.02 -15.57
CA ASP A 140 -29.13 1.58 -16.47
C ASP A 140 -29.32 0.55 -17.59
N ILE A 141 -30.16 -0.44 -17.33
CA ILE A 141 -30.69 -1.30 -18.38
C ILE A 141 -31.62 -0.37 -19.12
N ARG A 142 -31.14 0.22 -20.23
CA ARG A 142 -31.99 0.91 -21.18
C ARG A 142 -32.97 -0.14 -21.71
N THR A 143 -34.09 -0.33 -21.03
CA THR A 143 -35.27 -1.02 -21.52
C THR A 143 -35.85 -0.13 -22.60
N GLY A 144 -35.34 -0.29 -23.82
CA GLY A 144 -35.64 0.63 -24.90
C GLY A 144 -35.49 -0.01 -26.27
N ILE A 145 -36.57 -0.72 -26.65
CA ILE A 145 -37.03 -1.16 -27.98
C ILE A 145 -36.32 -2.38 -28.57
#